data_AF-A0A6P6JXJ8-F1
#
_entry.id   AF-A0A6P6JXJ8-F1
#
_cell.length_a   1.000
_cell.length_b   1.000
_cell.length_c   1.000
_cell.angle_alpha   90.00
_cell.angle_beta   90.00
_cell.angle_gamma   90.00
#
_symmetry.space_group_name_H-M   'P 1'
#
loop_
_entity.id
_entity.type
_entity.pdbx_description
1 polymer ?
#
loop_
_entity_poly.entity_id
_entity_poly.type
_entity_poly.pdbx_seq_one_letter_code
_entity_poly.pdbx_strand_id
1 'polypeptide(L)'
;MRSPVLCMSFALQCFVLQSASEYSSKSGLEYEFGDYRGKFCIDDQGFVYSIGEFYHPSSTACPCTCTEDGPVCVRPRCPRIHPRCTRITYKSCCPVCEAVSKVCVYGGKTYRILEEFKLSPCERCRCEVNREVYCTISSCPTLHCVNPVYEPNHCCPVCKNGPNCFAGNRVISAGERVEVDERTVCFCTYRDGTGQTYLYATCVERQQADSEASDSDNTSKQREETEKERERESVLTQAGCHPMKRSVSGTSSPDRQEG
;
A
#
# COMPACT_ATOMS: atom_id res chain seq x y z
N MET A 1 -131.44 -50.65 -15.00
CA MET A 1 -131.53 -51.95 -14.27
C MET A 1 -130.18 -52.64 -14.38
N ARG A 2 -129.66 -53.16 -13.24
CA ARG A 2 -128.36 -53.85 -13.01
C ARG A 2 -127.14 -52.90 -12.93
N SER A 3 -126.95 -52.24 -11.78
CA SER A 3 -126.18 -52.64 -10.57
C SER A 3 -124.67 -52.36 -10.68
N PRO A 4 -124.22 -51.16 -10.28
CA PRO A 4 -122.84 -50.67 -10.47
C PRO A 4 -121.89 -50.89 -9.27
N VAL A 5 -122.24 -51.70 -8.27
CA VAL A 5 -121.60 -51.61 -6.93
C VAL A 5 -120.52 -52.69 -6.65
N LEU A 6 -120.41 -53.77 -7.45
CA LEU A 6 -119.38 -54.80 -7.20
C LEU A 6 -118.19 -54.85 -8.17
N CYS A 7 -118.23 -54.11 -9.29
CA CYS A 7 -117.07 -54.04 -10.19
C CYS A 7 -116.10 -52.89 -9.82
N MET A 8 -116.58 -51.91 -9.04
CA MET A 8 -115.80 -50.72 -8.67
C MET A 8 -114.86 -50.93 -7.46
N SER A 9 -114.96 -52.04 -6.74
CA SER A 9 -114.10 -52.30 -5.57
C SER A 9 -112.79 -53.02 -5.90
N PHE A 10 -112.69 -53.76 -7.01
CA PHE A 10 -111.42 -54.39 -7.42
C PHE A 10 -110.60 -53.54 -8.40
N ALA A 11 -111.22 -52.56 -9.07
CA ALA A 11 -110.49 -51.63 -9.94
C ALA A 11 -109.75 -50.53 -9.15
N LEU A 12 -110.24 -50.15 -7.97
CA LEU A 12 -109.55 -49.16 -7.12
C LEU A 12 -108.29 -49.70 -6.44
N GLN A 13 -108.15 -51.02 -6.27
CA GLN A 13 -106.98 -51.60 -5.60
C GLN A 13 -105.82 -51.96 -6.56
N CYS A 14 -106.04 -51.93 -7.88
CA CYS A 14 -104.95 -51.96 -8.85
C CYS A 14 -104.48 -50.55 -9.27
N PHE A 15 -105.32 -49.52 -9.19
CA PHE A 15 -104.91 -48.16 -9.55
C PHE A 15 -104.00 -47.48 -8.51
N VAL A 16 -103.98 -47.94 -7.25
CA VAL A 16 -103.12 -47.35 -6.20
C VAL A 16 -101.69 -47.94 -6.20
N LEU A 17 -101.44 -49.06 -6.90
CA LEU A 17 -100.10 -49.64 -7.03
C LEU A 17 -99.42 -49.36 -8.37
N GLN A 18 -100.14 -48.88 -9.38
CA GLN A 18 -99.56 -48.54 -10.69
C GLN A 18 -99.00 -47.10 -10.76
N SER A 19 -99.32 -46.23 -9.80
CA SER A 19 -98.77 -44.86 -9.74
C SER A 19 -97.48 -44.75 -8.90
N ALA A 20 -96.86 -45.87 -8.54
CA ALA A 20 -95.61 -45.90 -7.76
C ALA A 20 -94.38 -46.36 -8.57
N SER A 21 -94.49 -46.61 -9.88
CA SER A 21 -93.34 -47.11 -10.67
C SER A 21 -92.99 -46.35 -11.95
N GLU A 22 -93.64 -45.24 -12.29
CA GLU A 22 -93.30 -44.46 -13.50
C GLU A 22 -93.10 -42.96 -13.28
N TYR A 23 -92.74 -42.57 -12.05
CA TYR A 23 -92.14 -41.26 -11.80
C TYR A 23 -91.04 -41.35 -10.74
N SER A 24 -90.04 -42.21 -10.98
CA SER A 24 -88.80 -42.20 -10.22
C SER A 24 -87.67 -42.84 -11.02
N SER A 25 -87.42 -42.30 -12.20
CA SER A 25 -86.20 -42.60 -12.99
C SER A 25 -85.84 -41.43 -13.91
N LYS A 26 -85.88 -40.21 -13.35
CA LYS A 26 -85.02 -39.11 -13.80
C LYS A 26 -84.35 -38.49 -12.58
N SER A 27 -83.77 -39.35 -11.73
CA SER A 27 -82.72 -38.92 -10.82
C SER A 27 -81.46 -38.68 -11.66
N GLY A 28 -81.05 -37.42 -11.76
CA GLY A 28 -79.86 -37.03 -12.49
C GLY A 28 -80.10 -36.18 -13.74
N LEU A 29 -81.08 -35.26 -13.72
CA LEU A 29 -80.74 -33.96 -14.29
C LEU A 29 -79.70 -33.39 -13.34
N GLU A 30 -78.45 -33.59 -13.75
CA GLU A 30 -77.26 -32.87 -13.35
C GLU A 30 -77.58 -31.37 -13.39
N TYR A 31 -78.23 -30.89 -12.34
CA TYR A 31 -78.08 -29.52 -11.91
C TYR A 31 -76.67 -29.47 -11.34
N GLU A 32 -75.71 -29.38 -12.26
CA GLU A 32 -74.34 -29.03 -12.00
C GLU A 32 -74.40 -27.64 -11.38
N PHE A 33 -74.63 -27.60 -10.06
CA PHE A 33 -74.01 -26.57 -9.23
C PHE A 33 -72.53 -26.76 -9.51
N GLY A 34 -72.02 -26.13 -10.58
CA GLY A 34 -70.60 -26.12 -10.87
C GLY A 34 -69.91 -25.77 -9.57
N ASP A 35 -68.86 -26.52 -9.22
CA ASP A 35 -68.14 -26.38 -7.96
C ASP A 35 -67.60 -24.94 -7.79
N TYR A 36 -68.46 -23.99 -7.40
CA TYR A 36 -68.09 -22.62 -7.02
C TYR A 36 -67.30 -22.64 -5.69
N ARG A 37 -67.21 -23.82 -5.07
CA ARG A 37 -66.48 -24.08 -3.84
C ARG A 37 -65.00 -24.33 -4.16
N GLY A 38 -64.26 -23.26 -4.42
CA GLY A 38 -62.80 -23.28 -4.30
C GLY A 38 -62.00 -23.03 -5.58
N LYS A 39 -62.63 -22.60 -6.67
CA LYS A 39 -61.93 -22.15 -7.88
C LYS A 39 -61.55 -20.66 -7.83
N PHE A 40 -60.91 -20.24 -6.75
CA PHE A 40 -60.41 -18.87 -6.57
C PHE A 40 -59.12 -18.91 -5.75
N CYS A 41 -58.30 -17.88 -5.91
CA CYS A 41 -57.07 -17.72 -5.13
C CYS A 41 -57.25 -16.62 -4.10
N ILE A 42 -56.57 -16.75 -2.95
CA ILE A 42 -56.61 -15.75 -1.88
C ILE A 42 -55.17 -15.30 -1.56
N ASP A 43 -54.96 -14.00 -1.33
CA ASP A 43 -53.68 -13.45 -0.84
C ASP A 43 -53.57 -13.42 0.70
N ASP A 44 -52.43 -12.95 1.22
CA ASP A 44 -52.17 -12.82 2.65
C ASP A 44 -53.08 -11.80 3.37
N GLN A 45 -53.72 -10.89 2.62
CA GLN A 45 -54.68 -9.92 3.13
C GLN A 45 -56.13 -10.41 3.06
N GLY A 46 -56.37 -11.58 2.46
CA GLY A 46 -57.70 -12.17 2.30
C GLY A 46 -58.46 -11.70 1.06
N PHE A 47 -57.80 -11.02 0.11
CA PHE A 47 -58.42 -10.62 -1.15
C PHE A 47 -58.57 -11.83 -2.07
N VAL A 48 -59.70 -11.90 -2.77
CA VAL A 48 -60.09 -13.04 -3.62
C VAL A 48 -59.86 -12.70 -5.09
N TYR A 49 -59.15 -13.59 -5.79
CA TYR A 49 -58.83 -13.48 -7.22
C TYR A 49 -59.49 -14.59 -8.02
N SER A 50 -60.01 -14.23 -9.19
CA SER A 50 -60.68 -15.12 -10.14
C SER A 50 -59.67 -15.91 -10.99
N ILE A 51 -60.08 -17.05 -11.54
CA ILE A 51 -59.23 -17.83 -12.47
C ILE A 51 -58.80 -16.96 -13.65
N GLY A 52 -57.52 -17.01 -13.98
CA GLY A 52 -56.88 -16.21 -15.04
C GLY A 52 -56.34 -14.86 -14.54
N GLU A 53 -56.66 -14.44 -13.31
CA GLU A 53 -56.17 -13.17 -12.77
C GLU A 53 -54.70 -13.24 -12.34
N PHE A 54 -54.00 -12.16 -12.64
CA PHE A 54 -52.63 -11.93 -12.22
C PHE A 54 -52.59 -11.12 -10.93
N TYR A 55 -51.88 -11.60 -9.92
CA TYR A 55 -51.82 -10.94 -8.62
C TYR A 55 -50.50 -11.19 -7.87
N HIS A 56 -50.29 -10.43 -6.79
CA HIS A 56 -49.15 -10.60 -5.89
C HIS A 56 -49.68 -11.08 -4.53
N PRO A 57 -49.46 -12.35 -4.14
CA PRO A 57 -50.01 -12.91 -2.91
C PRO A 57 -49.51 -12.26 -1.61
N SER A 58 -48.37 -11.56 -1.68
CA SER A 58 -47.82 -10.78 -0.56
C SER A 58 -46.84 -9.74 -1.10
N SER A 59 -46.41 -8.83 -0.22
CA SER A 59 -45.38 -7.82 -0.52
C SER A 59 -44.01 -8.40 -0.92
N THR A 60 -43.75 -9.69 -0.64
CA THR A 60 -42.49 -10.38 -0.95
C THR A 60 -42.68 -11.56 -1.91
N ALA A 61 -43.93 -11.93 -2.20
CA ALA A 61 -44.25 -13.04 -3.09
C ALA A 61 -44.03 -12.67 -4.56
N CYS A 62 -43.82 -13.72 -5.36
CA CYS A 62 -43.73 -13.59 -6.79
C CYS A 62 -45.10 -13.37 -7.42
N PRO A 63 -45.15 -12.72 -8.59
CA PRO A 63 -46.39 -12.62 -9.32
C PRO A 63 -46.93 -14.00 -9.68
N CYS A 64 -48.22 -14.21 -9.41
CA CYS A 64 -48.90 -15.46 -9.66
C CYS A 64 -50.10 -15.24 -10.56
N THR A 65 -50.44 -16.28 -11.33
CA THR A 65 -51.70 -16.35 -12.07
C THR A 65 -52.57 -17.38 -11.38
N CYS A 66 -53.82 -17.03 -11.07
CA CYS A 66 -54.74 -17.99 -10.48
C CYS A 66 -55.20 -19.00 -11.54
N THR A 67 -54.98 -20.30 -11.33
CA THR A 67 -55.49 -21.36 -12.21
C THR A 67 -56.50 -22.22 -11.46
N GLU A 68 -57.16 -23.14 -12.15
CA GLU A 68 -58.11 -24.06 -11.50
C GLU A 68 -57.46 -24.96 -10.45
N ASP A 69 -56.15 -25.24 -10.60
CA ASP A 69 -55.35 -26.05 -9.68
C ASP A 69 -54.69 -25.22 -8.56
N GLY A 70 -54.90 -23.90 -8.55
CA GLY A 70 -54.33 -22.97 -7.58
C GLY A 70 -53.40 -21.90 -8.19
N PRO A 71 -52.65 -21.15 -7.37
CA PRO A 71 -51.81 -20.08 -7.89
C PRO A 71 -50.52 -20.60 -8.52
N VAL A 72 -50.32 -20.29 -9.80
CA VAL A 72 -49.09 -20.58 -10.54
C VAL A 72 -48.19 -19.35 -10.54
N CYS A 73 -47.13 -19.39 -9.74
CA CYS A 73 -46.21 -18.28 -9.55
C CYS A 73 -44.98 -18.39 -10.45
N VAL A 74 -44.66 -17.32 -11.17
CA VAL A 74 -43.47 -17.27 -12.04
C VAL A 74 -42.46 -16.33 -11.43
N ARG A 75 -41.24 -16.81 -11.20
CA ARG A 75 -40.13 -15.98 -10.73
C ARG A 75 -39.57 -15.17 -11.90
N PRO A 76 -39.75 -13.83 -11.94
CA PRO A 76 -39.13 -13.00 -12.96
C PRO A 76 -37.60 -13.02 -12.81
N ARG A 77 -36.90 -12.59 -13.86
CA ARG A 77 -35.44 -12.39 -13.82
C ARG A 77 -35.10 -11.25 -12.86
N CYS A 78 -34.71 -11.60 -11.64
CA CYS A 78 -34.36 -10.60 -10.63
C CYS A 78 -33.04 -9.89 -10.95
N PRO A 79 -32.92 -8.60 -10.58
CA PRO A 79 -31.67 -7.86 -10.71
C PRO A 79 -30.57 -8.47 -9.83
N ARG A 80 -29.33 -8.41 -10.31
CA ARG A 80 -28.16 -8.77 -9.50
C ARG A 80 -27.90 -7.65 -8.50
N ILE A 81 -27.89 -8.00 -7.20
CA ILE A 81 -27.54 -7.05 -6.14
C ILE A 81 -26.03 -6.85 -6.12
N HIS A 82 -25.59 -5.59 -6.11
CA HIS A 82 -24.18 -5.27 -6.01
C HIS A 82 -23.62 -5.76 -4.65
N PRO A 83 -22.40 -6.34 -4.58
CA PRO A 83 -21.75 -6.74 -3.32
C PRO A 83 -21.56 -5.62 -2.27
N ARG A 84 -21.85 -4.38 -2.64
CA ARG A 84 -21.72 -3.18 -1.79
C ARG A 84 -23.03 -2.81 -1.12
N CYS A 85 -24.08 -3.58 -1.37
CA CYS A 85 -25.35 -3.40 -0.71
C CYS A 85 -25.23 -3.78 0.77
N THR A 86 -25.55 -2.86 1.65
CA THR A 86 -25.55 -3.12 3.11
C THR A 86 -26.93 -3.51 3.60
N ARG A 87 -27.99 -3.10 2.89
CA ARG A 87 -29.37 -3.42 3.25
C ARG A 87 -30.17 -3.83 2.03
N ILE A 88 -30.61 -5.08 2.04
CA ILE A 88 -31.46 -5.67 1.01
C ILE A 88 -32.90 -5.65 1.54
N THR A 89 -33.83 -5.17 0.73
CA THR A 89 -35.27 -5.30 0.95
C THR A 89 -35.88 -6.08 -0.20
N TYR A 90 -37.06 -6.66 0.00
CA TYR A 90 -37.79 -7.33 -1.06
C TYR A 90 -38.94 -6.43 -1.48
N LYS A 91 -38.97 -6.06 -2.75
CA LYS A 91 -40.15 -5.44 -3.37
C LYS A 91 -40.74 -6.49 -4.30
N SER A 92 -41.88 -7.04 -3.90
CA SER A 92 -42.46 -8.23 -4.54
C SER A 92 -41.44 -9.40 -4.49
N CYS A 93 -41.40 -10.24 -5.52
CA CYS A 93 -40.49 -11.39 -5.63
C CYS A 93 -38.98 -11.07 -5.48
N CYS A 94 -38.55 -9.86 -5.86
CA CYS A 94 -37.15 -9.60 -6.14
C CYS A 94 -36.47 -8.73 -5.08
N PRO A 95 -35.20 -9.02 -4.77
CA PRO A 95 -34.42 -8.20 -3.87
C PRO A 95 -34.09 -6.85 -4.54
N VAL A 96 -34.15 -5.80 -3.75
CA VAL A 96 -33.78 -4.44 -4.10
C VAL A 96 -32.79 -3.93 -3.06
N CYS A 97 -31.72 -3.28 -3.52
CA CYS A 97 -30.78 -2.65 -2.61
C CYS A 97 -31.34 -1.33 -2.09
N GLU A 98 -31.54 -1.24 -0.79
CA GLU A 98 -32.09 -0.03 -0.15
C GLU A 98 -30.99 0.92 0.31
N ALA A 99 -29.86 0.37 0.77
CA ALA A 99 -28.70 1.16 1.19
C ALA A 99 -27.41 0.54 0.65
N VAL A 100 -26.56 1.41 0.12
CA VAL A 100 -25.21 1.07 -0.33
C VAL A 100 -24.20 1.55 0.71
N SER A 101 -23.16 0.75 0.93
CA SER A 101 -22.05 1.13 1.80
C SER A 101 -21.46 2.48 1.38
N LYS A 102 -21.46 3.43 2.32
CA LYS A 102 -20.83 4.76 2.18
C LYS A 102 -19.44 4.81 2.81
N VAL A 103 -18.80 3.65 2.98
CA VAL A 103 -17.46 3.54 3.55
C VAL A 103 -16.50 2.90 2.54
N CYS A 104 -15.23 3.29 2.62
CA CYS A 104 -14.13 2.56 2.01
C CYS A 104 -13.70 1.42 2.95
N VAL A 105 -13.31 0.28 2.38
CA VAL A 105 -12.72 -0.83 3.14
C VAL A 105 -11.27 -0.96 2.70
N TYR A 106 -10.33 -0.83 3.63
CA TYR A 106 -8.90 -0.94 3.35
C TYR A 106 -8.17 -1.61 4.50
N GLY A 107 -7.41 -2.67 4.21
CA GLY A 107 -6.68 -3.45 5.22
C GLY A 107 -7.58 -4.03 6.32
N GLY A 108 -8.83 -4.41 6.00
CA GLY A 108 -9.82 -4.91 6.97
C GLY A 108 -10.46 -3.84 7.86
N LYS A 109 -10.12 -2.56 7.70
CA LYS A 109 -10.73 -1.42 8.41
C LYS A 109 -11.67 -0.65 7.51
N THR A 110 -12.67 0.00 8.09
CA THR A 110 -13.65 0.83 7.37
C THR A 110 -13.40 2.31 7.62
N TYR A 111 -13.35 3.11 6.55
CA TYR A 111 -13.11 4.55 6.57
C TYR A 111 -14.29 5.29 5.94
N ARG A 112 -14.65 6.45 6.49
CA ARG A 112 -15.70 7.32 5.96
C ARG A 112 -15.20 8.04 4.70
N ILE A 113 -16.13 8.45 3.85
CA ILE A 113 -15.81 9.26 2.67
C ILE A 113 -15.12 10.56 3.12
N LEU A 114 -14.06 10.93 2.41
CA LEU A 114 -13.11 12.03 2.68
C LEU A 114 -12.28 11.87 3.96
N GLU A 115 -12.35 10.72 4.63
CA GLU A 115 -11.50 10.45 5.78
C GLU A 115 -10.05 10.21 5.33
N GLU A 116 -9.13 10.96 5.95
CA GLU A 116 -7.69 10.78 5.79
C GLU A 116 -7.13 9.94 6.94
N PHE A 117 -6.30 8.96 6.61
CA PHE A 117 -5.66 8.08 7.57
C PHE A 117 -4.20 7.80 7.18
N LYS A 118 -3.38 7.48 8.18
CA LYS A 118 -1.97 7.13 7.99
C LYS A 118 -1.78 5.63 8.19
N LEU A 119 -1.11 4.99 7.24
CA LEU A 119 -0.70 3.59 7.37
C LEU A 119 0.70 3.49 7.99
N SER A 120 1.55 4.45 7.65
CA SER A 120 2.89 4.61 8.18
C SER A 120 3.22 6.10 8.32
N PRO A 121 4.36 6.48 8.94
CA PRO A 121 4.80 7.87 8.95
C PRO A 121 4.93 8.49 7.55
N CYS A 122 5.24 7.68 6.54
CA CYS A 122 5.43 8.12 5.15
C CYS A 122 4.18 8.00 4.27
N GLU A 123 3.25 7.12 4.61
CA GLU A 123 2.12 6.77 3.77
C GLU A 123 0.82 7.31 4.34
N ARG A 124 0.18 8.17 3.56
CA ARG A 124 -1.11 8.79 3.89
C ARG A 124 -2.11 8.40 2.83
N CYS A 125 -3.30 8.01 3.26
CA CYS A 125 -4.37 7.59 2.39
C CYS A 125 -5.63 8.40 2.66
N ARG A 126 -6.46 8.55 1.63
CA ARG A 126 -7.77 9.18 1.72
C ARG A 126 -8.84 8.31 1.07
N CYS A 127 -9.98 8.15 1.74
CA CYS A 127 -11.15 7.54 1.15
C CYS A 127 -11.89 8.56 0.27
N GLU A 128 -11.99 8.31 -1.02
CA GLU A 128 -12.66 9.23 -1.95
C GLU A 128 -14.16 8.99 -2.06
N VAL A 129 -14.87 9.92 -2.71
CA VAL A 129 -16.32 9.84 -2.95
C VAL A 129 -16.73 8.66 -3.84
N ASN A 130 -15.82 8.21 -4.73
CA ASN A 130 -15.99 7.00 -5.53
C ASN A 130 -15.80 5.71 -4.68
N ARG A 131 -15.48 5.88 -3.39
CA ARG A 131 -15.24 4.84 -2.38
C ARG A 131 -14.05 3.96 -2.72
N GLU A 132 -13.04 4.55 -3.35
CA GLU A 132 -11.71 4.00 -3.49
C GLU A 132 -10.78 4.70 -2.51
N VAL A 133 -9.75 3.98 -2.06
CA VAL A 133 -8.72 4.56 -1.22
C VAL A 133 -7.56 4.96 -2.10
N TYR A 134 -7.18 6.24 -2.01
CA TYR A 134 -6.03 6.79 -2.70
C TYR A 134 -4.92 7.02 -1.68
N CYS A 135 -3.80 6.34 -1.87
CA CYS A 135 -2.63 6.45 -1.01
C CYS A 135 -1.51 7.22 -1.71
N THR A 136 -0.87 8.10 -0.97
CA THR A 136 0.31 8.86 -1.38
C THR A 136 1.47 8.55 -0.44
N ILE A 137 2.61 8.22 -1.03
CA ILE A 137 3.85 7.97 -0.31
C ILE A 137 4.67 9.25 -0.35
N SER A 138 5.09 9.74 0.81
CA SER A 138 5.92 10.92 0.93
C SER A 138 7.37 10.56 0.58
N SER A 139 7.95 11.24 -0.39
CA SER A 139 9.39 11.16 -0.68
C SER A 139 10.17 12.11 0.22
N CYS A 140 11.34 11.68 0.68
CA CYS A 140 12.17 12.50 1.55
C CYS A 140 13.00 13.51 0.77
N PRO A 141 13.17 14.73 1.30
CA PRO A 141 14.06 15.71 0.70
C PRO A 141 15.51 15.22 0.77
N THR A 142 16.32 15.70 -0.16
CA THR A 142 17.77 15.48 -0.12
C THR A 142 18.34 16.11 1.15
N LEU A 143 19.12 15.34 1.90
CA LEU A 143 19.79 15.81 3.10
C LEU A 143 21.20 16.31 2.80
N HIS A 144 21.63 17.28 3.59
CA HIS A 144 22.95 17.93 3.49
C HIS A 144 23.87 17.59 4.68
N CYS A 145 23.67 16.40 5.27
CA CYS A 145 24.50 15.90 6.37
C CYS A 145 24.87 14.44 6.14
N VAL A 146 25.98 14.02 6.74
CA VAL A 146 26.48 12.65 6.68
C VAL A 146 26.01 11.77 7.83
N ASN A 147 25.41 12.36 8.87
CA ASN A 147 24.92 11.68 10.07
C ASN A 147 23.40 11.91 10.33
N PRO A 148 22.52 11.56 9.37
CA PRO A 148 21.09 11.73 9.54
C PRO A 148 20.53 10.78 10.61
N VAL A 149 19.56 11.26 11.40
CA VAL A 149 18.92 10.49 12.48
C VAL A 149 17.46 10.24 12.16
N TYR A 150 17.00 8.99 12.32
CA TYR A 150 15.60 8.62 12.19
C TYR A 150 14.89 8.79 13.54
N GLU A 151 13.84 9.60 13.56
CA GLU A 151 13.01 9.78 14.74
C GLU A 151 11.72 8.95 14.64
N PRO A 152 11.21 8.43 15.77
CA PRO A 152 9.92 7.74 15.77
C PRO A 152 8.82 8.69 15.26
N ASN A 153 7.87 8.13 14.51
CA ASN A 153 6.74 8.84 13.90
C ASN A 153 7.08 9.87 12.81
N HIS A 154 8.35 10.02 12.42
CA HIS A 154 8.76 10.81 11.25
C HIS A 154 8.97 9.91 10.05
N CYS A 155 8.53 10.36 8.87
CA CYS A 155 8.81 9.65 7.62
C CYS A 155 10.29 9.75 7.25
N CYS A 156 10.84 10.97 7.37
CA CYS A 156 12.15 11.31 6.84
C CYS A 156 13.16 11.49 7.95
N PRO A 157 14.41 11.12 7.71
CA PRO A 157 15.47 11.38 8.67
C PRO A 157 15.80 12.87 8.72
N VAL A 158 16.35 13.30 9.84
CA VAL A 158 16.67 14.71 10.12
C VAL A 158 18.13 14.90 10.50
N CYS A 159 18.72 16.01 10.06
CA CYS A 159 20.06 16.43 10.44
C CYS A 159 19.99 17.29 11.71
N LYS A 160 20.15 16.69 12.90
CA LYS A 160 19.98 17.41 14.18
C LYS A 160 20.92 18.61 14.35
N ASN A 161 22.13 18.49 13.80
CA ASN A 161 23.18 19.50 13.90
C ASN A 161 23.32 20.34 12.61
N GLY A 162 22.32 20.30 11.73
CA GLY A 162 22.37 20.97 10.43
C GLY A 162 23.34 20.30 9.44
N PRO A 163 23.73 21.01 8.37
CA PRO A 163 24.61 20.46 7.34
C PRO A 163 26.02 20.16 7.86
N ASN A 164 26.61 19.05 7.42
CA ASN A 164 27.93 18.60 7.86
C ASN A 164 28.61 17.67 6.85
N CYS A 165 29.93 17.50 6.99
CA CYS A 165 30.76 16.69 6.11
C CYS A 165 31.68 15.76 6.91
N PHE A 166 32.21 14.70 6.28
CA PHE A 166 33.30 13.91 6.82
C PHE A 166 34.67 14.58 6.62
N ALA A 167 35.44 14.74 7.69
CA ALA A 167 36.86 15.09 7.66
C ALA A 167 37.66 13.90 8.19
N GLY A 168 38.14 13.04 7.28
CA GLY A 168 38.68 11.72 7.64
C GLY A 168 37.60 10.88 8.33
N ASN A 169 37.82 10.54 9.61
CA ASN A 169 36.88 9.76 10.43
C ASN A 169 35.96 10.62 11.34
N ARG A 170 36.07 11.95 11.28
CA ARG A 170 35.28 12.87 12.11
C ARG A 170 34.22 13.57 11.28
N VAL A 171 33.11 13.94 11.92
CA VAL A 171 32.06 14.78 11.30
C VAL A 171 32.27 16.21 11.76
N ILE A 172 32.30 17.15 10.81
CA ILE A 172 32.47 18.59 11.08
C ILE A 172 31.31 19.38 10.50
N SER A 173 30.96 20.48 11.15
CA SER A 173 29.82 21.32 10.75
C SER A 173 30.13 22.04 9.43
N ALA A 174 29.08 22.38 8.67
CA ALA A 174 29.21 23.24 7.51
C ALA A 174 29.91 24.58 7.83
N GLY A 175 30.89 24.96 7.01
CA GLY A 175 31.69 26.18 7.20
C GLY A 175 32.78 26.08 8.26
N GLU A 176 32.94 24.92 8.92
CA GLU A 176 33.96 24.71 9.94
C GLU A 176 35.31 24.31 9.30
N ARG A 177 36.41 24.84 9.86
CA ARG A 177 37.79 24.45 9.52
C ARG A 177 38.43 23.79 10.74
N VAL A 178 38.87 22.55 10.60
CA VAL A 178 39.50 21.79 11.70
C VAL A 178 40.85 21.23 11.27
N GLU A 179 41.74 21.08 12.24
CA GLU A 179 43.00 20.33 12.09
C GLU A 179 42.71 18.87 12.46
N VAL A 180 42.83 17.97 11.48
CA VAL A 180 42.56 16.53 11.66
C VAL A 180 43.80 15.82 12.19
N ASP A 181 44.96 16.15 11.64
CA ASP A 181 46.29 15.67 12.03
C ASP A 181 47.26 16.85 12.13
N GLU A 182 48.47 16.64 12.67
CA GLU A 182 49.52 17.68 12.82
C GLU A 182 49.84 18.44 11.52
N ARG A 183 49.55 17.83 10.37
CA ARG A 183 49.77 18.40 9.04
C ARG A 183 48.50 18.61 8.22
N THR A 184 47.32 18.12 8.62
CA THR A 184 46.14 18.07 7.75
C THR A 184 45.04 19.00 8.25
N VAL A 185 44.65 19.98 7.44
CA VAL A 185 43.55 20.90 7.74
C VAL A 185 42.38 20.66 6.78
N CYS A 186 41.21 20.37 7.32
CA CYS A 186 40.00 20.09 6.55
C CYS A 186 38.97 21.22 6.71
N PHE A 187 38.23 21.50 5.63
CA PHE A 187 37.18 22.51 5.58
C PHE A 187 35.92 21.94 4.89
N CYS A 188 34.77 22.01 5.57
CA CYS A 188 33.49 21.61 4.99
C CYS A 188 32.87 22.79 4.22
N THR A 189 32.98 22.76 2.90
CA THR A 189 32.42 23.78 2.02
C THR A 189 30.89 23.69 2.03
N TYR A 190 30.24 24.76 2.47
CA TYR A 190 28.80 24.95 2.31
C TYR A 190 28.58 26.19 1.48
N ARG A 191 28.13 26.03 0.23
CA ARG A 191 27.78 27.18 -0.62
C ARG A 191 26.27 27.40 -0.50
N ASP A 192 25.91 28.51 0.14
CA ASP A 192 24.55 29.00 0.31
C ASP A 192 23.90 29.27 -1.05
N GLY A 193 23.25 28.26 -1.63
CA GLY A 193 22.39 28.42 -2.82
C GLY A 193 22.44 27.29 -3.83
N THR A 194 23.45 26.43 -3.85
CA THR A 194 23.50 25.27 -4.78
C THR A 194 23.18 23.93 -4.12
N GLY A 195 23.02 23.88 -2.80
CA GLY A 195 22.63 22.66 -2.08
C GLY A 195 23.61 21.50 -2.25
N GLN A 196 24.84 21.74 -2.72
CA GLN A 196 25.84 20.69 -2.88
C GLN A 196 26.81 20.77 -1.71
N THR A 197 26.38 20.21 -0.58
CA THR A 197 27.32 19.75 0.44
C THR A 197 27.96 18.47 -0.06
N TYR A 198 29.26 18.48 -0.25
CA TYR A 198 30.00 17.25 -0.52
C TYR A 198 29.97 16.36 0.72
N LEU A 199 29.84 15.05 0.55
CA LEU A 199 29.92 14.10 1.68
C LEU A 199 31.26 14.25 2.44
N TYR A 200 32.30 14.72 1.77
CA TYR A 200 33.65 14.84 2.32
C TYR A 200 34.11 16.30 2.32
N ALA A 201 34.72 16.71 3.42
CA ALA A 201 35.40 17.99 3.56
C ALA A 201 36.64 18.06 2.66
N THR A 202 37.01 19.27 2.25
CA THR A 202 38.24 19.51 1.49
C THR A 202 39.42 19.61 2.45
N CYS A 203 40.37 18.68 2.36
CA CYS A 203 41.54 18.63 3.24
C CYS A 203 42.82 19.05 2.50
N VAL A 204 43.64 19.87 3.14
CA VAL A 204 44.93 20.34 2.63
C VAL A 204 46.03 20.06 3.66
N GLU A 205 47.19 19.61 3.18
CA GLU A 205 48.37 19.47 4.02
C GLU A 205 49.08 20.81 4.20
N ARG A 206 49.38 21.20 5.44
CA ARG A 206 50.30 22.30 5.73
C ARG A 206 51.71 21.86 5.33
N GLN A 207 52.31 22.52 4.34
CA GLN A 207 53.75 22.42 4.17
C GLN A 207 54.40 23.22 5.31
N GLN A 208 55.28 22.58 6.08
CA GLN A 208 56.21 23.30 6.95
C GLN A 208 57.04 24.21 6.05
N ALA A 209 56.71 25.50 6.05
CA ALA A 209 57.70 26.51 5.73
C ALA A 209 58.68 26.50 6.91
N ASP A 210 59.74 25.68 6.83
CA ASP A 210 61.02 25.82 7.56
C ASP A 210 62.01 24.69 7.20
N SER A 211 62.26 24.47 5.91
CA SER A 211 63.45 23.70 5.48
C SER A 211 64.05 24.11 4.13
N GLU A 212 63.60 25.21 3.51
CA GLU A 212 64.20 25.75 2.27
C GLU A 212 65.08 26.99 2.51
N ALA A 213 65.45 27.30 3.76
CA ALA A 213 66.38 28.38 4.08
C ALA A 213 67.78 27.91 4.52
N SER A 214 68.03 26.59 4.63
CA SER A 214 69.33 26.07 5.14
C SER A 214 70.26 25.49 4.08
N ASP A 215 69.84 25.36 2.82
CA ASP A 215 70.67 24.72 1.78
C ASP A 215 71.38 25.72 0.83
N SER A 216 70.86 26.95 0.76
CA SER A 216 71.48 28.05 0.01
C SER A 216 72.62 28.74 0.77
N ASP A 217 72.64 28.68 2.10
CA ASP A 217 73.69 29.31 2.94
C ASP A 217 74.87 28.35 3.22
N ASN A 218 74.68 27.04 3.05
CA ASN A 218 75.74 26.04 3.25
C ASN A 218 76.60 25.86 1.99
N THR A 219 76.02 26.06 0.80
CA THR A 219 76.75 26.00 -0.48
C THR A 219 77.65 27.21 -0.69
N SER A 220 77.26 28.40 -0.22
CA SER A 220 78.08 29.63 -0.25
C SER A 220 79.24 29.58 0.75
N LYS A 221 78.99 29.10 1.98
CA LYS A 221 80.04 28.95 3.01
C LYS A 221 81.08 27.89 2.66
N GLN A 222 80.68 26.75 2.08
CA GLN A 222 81.64 25.73 1.62
C GLN A 222 82.51 26.22 0.44
N ARG A 223 81.97 27.09 -0.42
CA ARG A 223 82.72 27.67 -1.54
C ARG A 223 83.73 28.73 -1.07
N GLU A 224 83.39 29.51 -0.05
CA GLU A 224 84.32 30.47 0.59
C GLU A 224 85.41 29.78 1.42
N GLU A 225 85.11 28.67 2.12
CA GLU A 225 86.12 27.91 2.87
C GLU A 225 87.10 27.18 1.95
N THR A 226 86.62 26.60 0.85
CA THR A 226 87.48 25.92 -0.14
C THR A 226 88.35 26.88 -0.95
N GLU A 227 87.90 28.12 -1.17
CA GLU A 227 88.69 29.18 -1.80
C GLU A 227 89.76 29.73 -0.83
N LYS A 228 89.43 29.90 0.46
CA LYS A 228 90.40 30.28 1.50
C LYS A 228 91.45 29.21 1.79
N GLU A 229 91.10 27.92 1.70
CA GLU A 229 92.08 26.83 1.82
C GLU A 229 93.04 26.78 0.63
N ARG A 230 92.56 26.99 -0.60
CA ARG A 230 93.41 27.10 -1.80
C ARG A 230 94.32 28.32 -1.77
N GLU A 231 93.85 29.45 -1.25
CA GLU A 231 94.71 30.63 -1.05
C GLU A 231 95.79 30.37 0.02
N ARG A 232 95.45 29.68 1.13
CA ARG A 232 96.43 29.28 2.16
C ARG A 232 97.51 28.32 1.64
N GLU A 233 97.14 27.36 0.80
CA GLU A 233 98.08 26.42 0.19
C GLU A 233 99.01 27.10 -0.84
N SER A 234 98.53 28.13 -1.54
CA SER A 234 99.32 28.94 -2.47
C SER A 234 100.35 29.85 -1.78
N VAL A 235 100.03 30.35 -0.59
CA VAL A 235 100.94 31.19 0.21
C VAL A 235 102.05 30.35 0.87
N LEU A 236 101.75 29.10 1.25
CA LEU A 236 102.74 28.19 1.83
C LEU A 236 103.78 27.70 0.80
N THR A 237 103.45 27.67 -0.49
CA THR A 237 104.38 27.31 -1.57
C THR A 237 105.30 28.47 -1.99
N GLN A 238 105.01 29.72 -1.61
CA GLN A 238 105.88 30.88 -1.85
C GLN A 238 106.83 31.19 -0.67
N ALA A 239 106.65 30.53 0.49
CA ALA A 239 107.47 30.71 1.69
C ALA A 239 108.35 29.47 2.02
N GLY A 240 109.05 28.93 1.02
CA GLY A 240 110.36 28.30 1.18
C GLY A 240 110.60 27.29 2.32
N CYS A 241 109.63 26.46 2.70
CA CYS A 241 109.86 25.38 3.68
C CYS A 241 109.17 24.07 3.23
N HIS A 242 109.99 23.10 2.84
CA HIS A 242 109.60 21.74 2.45
C HIS A 242 109.12 20.92 3.65
N PRO A 243 107.97 20.23 3.58
CA PRO A 243 107.74 19.01 4.34
C PRO A 243 108.29 17.81 3.56
N MET A 244 109.12 17.03 4.25
CA MET A 244 109.78 15.82 3.78
C MET A 244 108.79 14.74 3.32
N LYS A 245 109.02 14.20 2.12
CA LYS A 245 108.42 12.93 1.68
C LYS A 245 108.87 11.81 2.62
N ARG A 246 107.92 11.04 3.17
CA ARG A 246 108.20 9.65 3.57
C ARG A 246 107.48 8.71 2.60
N SER A 247 108.27 8.15 1.70
CA SER A 247 107.99 6.96 0.91
C SER A 247 108.06 5.72 1.80
N VAL A 248 107.01 4.92 1.84
CA VAL A 248 107.11 3.48 2.14
C VAL A 248 106.25 2.73 1.13
N SER A 249 106.92 1.87 0.38
CA SER A 249 106.40 0.94 -0.61
C SER A 249 106.36 -0.49 -0.05
N GLY A 250 105.30 -1.24 -0.33
CA GLY A 250 105.18 -2.70 -0.13
C GLY A 250 104.91 -3.11 1.34
N THR A 251 104.16 -4.16 1.67
CA THR A 251 103.73 -5.38 0.97
C THR A 251 102.60 -6.08 1.76
N SER A 252 101.83 -6.93 1.05
CA SER A 252 101.23 -8.21 1.48
C SER A 252 100.16 -8.27 2.61
N SER A 253 98.97 -8.77 2.23
CA SER A 253 98.05 -9.58 3.05
C SER A 253 98.76 -10.83 3.63
N PRO A 254 98.28 -11.53 4.70
CA PRO A 254 97.03 -12.32 4.66
C PRO A 254 96.23 -12.45 5.99
N ASP A 255 95.10 -13.15 5.87
CA ASP A 255 94.20 -13.82 6.83
C ASP A 255 94.60 -14.03 8.32
N ARG A 256 93.55 -13.96 9.18
CA ARG A 256 92.94 -15.07 9.98
C ARG A 256 92.74 -14.78 11.48
N GLN A 257 91.48 -14.96 11.94
CA GLN A 257 90.92 -15.44 13.25
C GLN A 257 91.55 -14.92 14.57
N GLU A 258 90.92 -14.87 15.75
CA GLU A 258 89.73 -15.43 16.38
C GLU A 258 89.48 -14.60 17.66
N GLY A 259 88.27 -14.67 18.22
CA GLY A 259 87.91 -14.08 19.51
C GLY A 259 86.42 -13.88 19.65
#